data_AF-A0A9N9HI28-F1
#
_entry.id   AF-A0A9N9HI28-F1
#
_cell.length_a   1.000
_cell.length_b   1.000
_cell.length_c   1.000
_cell.angle_alpha   90.00
_cell.angle_beta   90.00
_cell.angle_gamma   90.00
#
_symmetry.space_group_name_H-M   'P 1'
#
loop_
_entity.id
_entity.type
_entity.pdbx_description
1 polymer ?
#
loop_
_entity_poly.entity_id
_entity_poly.type
_entity_poly.pdbx_seq_one_letter_code
_entity_poly.pdbx_strand_id
1 'polypeptide(L)'
;LLALLANSGPLLPYGSDSWWHIIPFVPNLSLLITLIYITYYILLEPFAGALYSVILLYMVYHATNFNASYPNHNTLAFIVHITSWIAQFIGHGFAEKRSPALKDNFTQAILLAPLFVWLEVLFSIGYRSELQKRVGSGVDLAIAKFKKEKSKGSKS
;
A
#
# COMPACT_ATOMS: atom_id res chain seq x y z
N LEU A 1 -6.87 7.01 -3.26
CA LEU A 1 -6.58 7.44 -1.89
C LEU A 1 -5.62 8.63 -1.83
N LEU A 2 -4.38 8.54 -2.31
CA LEU A 2 -3.42 9.68 -2.29
C LEU A 2 -3.98 10.98 -2.88
N ALA A 3 -4.68 10.90 -4.02
CA ALA A 3 -5.33 12.07 -4.63
C ALA A 3 -6.43 12.69 -3.76
N LEU A 4 -7.15 11.88 -2.96
CA LEU A 4 -8.15 12.36 -2.00
C LEU A 4 -7.47 13.00 -0.77
N LEU A 5 -6.37 12.41 -0.29
CA LEU A 5 -5.60 12.93 0.83
C LEU A 5 -4.90 14.26 0.49
N ALA A 6 -4.55 14.46 -0.78
CA ALA A 6 -3.94 15.70 -1.27
C ALA A 6 -4.85 16.94 -1.07
N ASN A 7 -6.18 16.76 -0.94
CA ASN A 7 -7.12 17.85 -0.66
C ASN A 7 -6.93 18.53 0.70
N SER A 8 -6.15 17.92 1.61
CA SER A 8 -5.83 18.55 2.90
C SER A 8 -5.11 19.90 2.75
N GLY A 9 -4.52 20.18 1.58
CA GLY A 9 -3.64 21.31 1.39
C GLY A 9 -2.34 21.17 2.20
N PRO A 10 -1.46 22.18 2.17
CA PRO A 10 -0.22 22.16 2.95
C PRO A 10 -0.53 22.13 4.46
N LEU A 11 0.01 21.13 5.16
CA LEU A 11 -0.07 20.99 6.62
C LEU A 11 1.00 21.82 7.35
N LEU A 12 2.01 22.27 6.60
CA LEU A 12 3.13 23.08 7.07
C LEU A 12 3.19 24.38 6.26
N PRO A 13 3.85 25.44 6.77
CA PRO A 13 3.98 26.71 6.05
C PRO A 13 4.52 26.51 4.64
N TYR A 14 3.72 26.89 3.64
CA TYR A 14 3.99 26.70 2.21
C TYR A 14 3.78 28.02 1.46
N GLY A 15 4.41 29.09 1.97
CA GLY A 15 4.55 30.36 1.26
C GLY A 15 5.76 30.33 0.32
N SER A 16 5.88 31.32 -0.57
CA SER A 16 6.94 31.38 -1.61
C SER A 16 8.37 31.36 -1.06
N ASP A 17 8.56 31.71 0.20
CA ASP A 17 9.80 31.71 0.97
C ASP A 17 10.09 30.35 1.65
N SER A 18 9.16 29.40 1.58
CA SER A 18 9.27 28.11 2.24
C SER A 18 10.26 27.17 1.55
N TRP A 19 11.05 26.46 2.36
CA TRP A 19 11.98 25.43 1.88
C TRP A 19 11.28 24.29 1.14
N TRP A 20 9.96 24.11 1.35
CA TRP A 20 9.15 23.16 0.63
C TRP A 20 9.07 23.44 -0.87
N HIS A 21 9.38 24.66 -1.34
CA HIS A 21 9.49 24.97 -2.76
C HIS A 21 10.82 24.54 -3.40
N ILE A 22 11.81 24.15 -2.58
CA ILE A 22 13.09 23.63 -3.07
C ILE A 22 12.92 22.19 -3.57
N ILE A 23 11.93 21.47 -3.02
CA ILE A 23 11.62 20.09 -3.40
C ILE A 23 10.28 20.04 -4.13
N PRO A 24 10.03 19.06 -5.03
CA PRO A 24 8.82 19.02 -5.83
C PRO A 24 7.58 18.56 -5.06
N PHE A 25 7.54 18.66 -3.73
CA PHE A 25 6.50 18.07 -2.90
C PHE A 25 5.79 19.10 -2.02
N VAL A 26 4.46 19.10 -2.08
CA VAL A 26 3.62 19.86 -1.14
C VAL A 26 3.48 19.06 0.16
N PRO A 27 3.70 19.67 1.35
CA PRO A 27 3.61 18.99 2.64
C PRO A 27 2.16 18.74 3.07
N ASN A 28 1.39 18.03 2.26
CA ASN A 28 0.00 17.66 2.52
C ASN A 28 -0.11 16.28 3.19
N LEU A 29 -1.33 15.86 3.55
CA LEU A 29 -1.59 14.57 4.18
C LEU A 29 -1.18 13.36 3.29
N SER A 30 -1.20 13.53 1.97
CA SER A 30 -0.73 12.51 1.03
C SER A 30 0.78 12.26 1.20
N LEU A 31 1.58 13.33 1.29
CA LEU A 31 3.02 13.23 1.53
C LEU A 31 3.31 12.63 2.90
N LEU A 32 2.63 13.10 3.95
CA LEU A 32 2.82 12.59 5.31
C LEU A 32 2.59 11.08 5.40
N ILE A 33 1.46 10.59 4.87
CA ILE A 33 1.15 9.16 4.88
C ILE A 33 2.18 8.39 4.03
N THR A 34 2.59 8.94 2.89
CA THR A 34 3.61 8.31 2.04
C THR A 34 4.94 8.16 2.76
N LEU A 35 5.39 9.17 3.52
CA LEU A 35 6.62 9.11 4.30
C LEU A 35 6.54 8.08 5.44
N ILE A 36 5.38 7.92 6.08
CA ILE A 36 5.14 6.86 7.07
C ILE A 36 5.32 5.49 6.43
N TYR A 37 4.72 5.26 5.25
CA TYR A 37 4.85 4.01 4.50
C TYR A 37 6.31 3.75 4.08
N ILE A 38 7.00 4.74 3.54
CA ILE A 38 8.41 4.64 3.15
C ILE A 38 9.28 4.24 4.35
N THR A 39 9.11 4.94 5.46
CA THR A 39 9.88 4.67 6.70
C THR A 39 9.61 3.25 7.17
N TYR A 40 8.33 2.85 7.24
CA TYR A 40 7.94 1.52 7.65
C TYR A 40 8.54 0.43 6.73
N TYR A 41 8.54 0.63 5.41
CA TYR A 41 9.06 -0.34 4.46
C TYR A 41 10.58 -0.44 4.46
N ILE A 42 11.29 0.67 4.63
CA ILE A 42 12.75 0.65 4.78
C ILE A 42 13.14 -0.07 6.08
N LEU A 43 12.39 0.12 7.17
CA LEU A 43 12.64 -0.59 8.43
C LEU A 43 12.42 -2.10 8.31
N LEU A 44 11.47 -2.55 7.49
CA LEU A 44 11.21 -3.97 7.26
C LEU A 44 12.20 -4.62 6.29
N GLU A 45 12.49 -3.96 5.17
CA GLU A 45 13.39 -4.46 4.14
C GLU A 45 14.12 -3.25 3.50
N PRO A 46 15.34 -2.90 3.96
CA PRO A 46 15.98 -1.64 3.58
C PRO A 46 16.13 -1.44 2.08
N PHE A 47 16.53 -2.48 1.35
CA PHE A 47 16.77 -2.37 -0.09
C PHE A 47 15.45 -2.36 -0.88
N ALA A 48 14.54 -3.29 -0.62
CA ALA A 48 13.24 -3.30 -1.31
C ALA A 48 12.41 -2.05 -0.98
N GLY A 49 12.42 -1.60 0.28
CA GLY A 49 11.76 -0.38 0.74
C GLY A 49 12.36 0.88 0.13
N ALA A 50 13.69 0.97 0.01
CA ALA A 50 14.34 2.09 -0.67
C ALA A 50 13.96 2.16 -2.15
N LEU A 51 13.96 1.03 -2.86
CA LEU A 51 13.49 1.00 -4.25
C LEU A 51 12.01 1.39 -4.36
N TYR A 52 11.17 0.90 -3.45
CA TYR A 52 9.75 1.22 -3.49
C TYR A 52 9.47 2.69 -3.18
N SER A 53 10.32 3.32 -2.36
CA SER A 53 10.19 4.73 -2.02
C SER A 53 10.18 5.65 -3.23
N VAL A 54 10.94 5.32 -4.29
CA VAL A 54 10.95 6.09 -5.54
C VAL A 54 9.57 6.06 -6.19
N ILE A 55 8.94 4.89 -6.25
CA ILE A 55 7.60 4.71 -6.82
C ILE A 55 6.57 5.45 -5.95
N LEU A 56 6.64 5.30 -4.64
CA LEU A 56 5.71 5.96 -3.71
C LEU A 56 5.82 7.49 -3.78
N LEU A 57 7.03 8.03 -3.83
CA LEU A 57 7.29 9.47 -4.02
C LEU A 57 6.75 9.96 -5.37
N TYR A 58 6.97 9.20 -6.44
CA TYR A 58 6.41 9.50 -7.76
C TYR A 58 4.86 9.54 -7.72
N MET A 59 4.23 8.56 -7.06
CA MET A 59 2.78 8.51 -6.92
C MET A 59 2.21 9.71 -6.15
N VAL A 60 2.86 10.16 -5.07
CA VAL A 60 2.38 11.33 -4.31
C VAL A 60 2.58 12.65 -5.06
N TYR A 61 3.68 12.79 -5.80
CA TYR A 61 3.91 13.93 -6.69
C TYR A 61 2.77 14.04 -7.70
N HIS A 62 2.49 12.96 -8.43
CA HIS A 62 1.42 12.95 -9.42
C HIS A 62 0.03 13.10 -8.82
N ALA A 63 -0.24 12.51 -7.66
CA ALA A 63 -1.52 12.67 -6.96
C ALA A 63 -1.79 14.14 -6.59
N THR A 64 -0.75 14.86 -6.14
CA THR A 64 -0.85 16.28 -5.78
C THR A 64 -1.04 17.15 -7.02
N ASN A 65 -0.29 16.90 -8.10
CA ASN A 65 -0.46 17.65 -9.35
C ASN A 65 -1.80 17.36 -10.03
N PHE A 66 -2.28 16.12 -9.95
CA PHE A 66 -3.60 15.75 -10.43
C PHE A 66 -4.71 16.52 -9.69
N ASN A 67 -4.58 16.69 -8.38
CA ASN A 67 -5.50 17.50 -7.59
C ASN A 67 -5.51 18.97 -8.06
N ALA A 68 -4.33 19.55 -8.28
CA ALA A 68 -4.19 20.95 -8.72
C ALA A 68 -4.65 21.20 -10.16
N SER A 69 -4.51 20.21 -11.06
CA SER A 69 -4.69 20.41 -12.51
C SER A 69 -6.10 20.06 -13.02
N TYR A 70 -6.88 19.27 -12.28
CA TYR A 70 -8.16 18.74 -12.76
C TYR A 70 -9.31 19.16 -11.85
N PRO A 71 -10.31 19.92 -12.34
CA PRO A 71 -11.46 20.35 -11.52
C PRO A 71 -12.26 19.18 -10.91
N ASN A 72 -12.39 18.07 -11.66
CA ASN A 72 -13.17 16.90 -11.25
C ASN A 72 -12.31 15.81 -10.55
N HIS A 73 -11.12 16.17 -10.03
CA HIS A 73 -10.18 15.22 -9.45
C HIS A 73 -10.80 14.36 -8.36
N ASN A 74 -11.66 14.92 -7.51
CA ASN A 74 -12.30 14.20 -6.41
C ASN A 74 -13.25 13.12 -6.89
N THR A 75 -14.11 13.43 -7.86
CA THR A 75 -15.03 12.46 -8.45
C THR A 75 -14.27 11.31 -9.10
N LEU A 76 -13.24 11.62 -9.90
CA LEU A 76 -12.44 10.58 -10.57
C LEU A 76 -11.65 9.74 -9.56
N ALA A 77 -11.01 10.37 -8.57
CA ALA A 77 -10.27 9.67 -7.53
C ALA A 77 -11.17 8.77 -6.69
N PHE A 78 -12.41 9.18 -6.42
CA PHE A 78 -13.39 8.39 -5.68
C PHE A 78 -13.86 7.19 -6.51
N ILE A 79 -14.24 7.39 -7.78
CA ILE A 79 -14.62 6.30 -8.70
C ILE A 79 -13.51 5.26 -8.77
N VAL A 80 -12.27 5.68 -9.06
CA VAL A 80 -11.11 4.77 -9.13
C VAL A 80 -10.90 4.05 -7.80
N HIS A 81 -11.05 4.73 -6.67
CA HIS A 81 -10.87 4.12 -5.36
C HIS A 81 -11.89 3.02 -5.08
N ILE A 82 -13.19 3.30 -5.30
CA ILE A 82 -14.26 2.33 -5.09
C ILE A 82 -14.14 1.15 -6.06
N THR A 83 -13.89 1.42 -7.34
CA THR A 83 -13.69 0.36 -8.34
C THR A 83 -12.49 -0.52 -7.99
N SER A 84 -11.39 0.07 -7.49
CA SER A 84 -10.21 -0.70 -7.05
C SER A 84 -10.52 -1.62 -5.87
N TRP A 85 -11.28 -1.13 -4.88
CA TRP A 85 -11.71 -1.96 -3.74
C TRP A 85 -12.63 -3.09 -4.18
N ILE A 86 -13.60 -2.82 -5.06
CA ILE A 86 -14.47 -3.85 -5.62
C ILE A 86 -13.64 -4.91 -6.34
N ALA A 87 -12.68 -4.49 -7.17
CA ALA A 87 -11.79 -5.40 -7.88
C ALA A 87 -10.93 -6.25 -6.90
N GLN A 88 -10.41 -5.66 -5.82
CA GLN A 88 -9.68 -6.39 -4.78
C GLN A 88 -10.57 -7.43 -4.10
N PHE A 89 -11.79 -7.06 -3.71
CA PHE A 89 -12.72 -8.00 -3.08
C PHE A 89 -13.15 -9.14 -4.02
N ILE A 90 -13.37 -8.84 -5.30
CA ILE A 90 -13.66 -9.85 -6.32
C ILE A 90 -12.45 -10.77 -6.49
N GLY A 91 -11.23 -10.23 -6.62
CA GLY A 91 -10.00 -11.00 -6.77
C GLY A 91 -9.80 -11.97 -5.61
N HIS A 92 -9.80 -11.47 -4.37
CA HIS A 92 -9.63 -12.33 -3.19
C HIS A 92 -10.82 -13.28 -2.96
N GLY A 93 -12.05 -12.83 -3.20
CA GLY A 93 -13.25 -13.65 -3.00
C GLY A 93 -13.38 -14.79 -4.03
N PHE A 94 -13.12 -14.49 -5.31
CA PHE A 94 -13.28 -15.43 -6.41
C PHE A 94 -12.05 -16.31 -6.62
N ALA A 95 -10.84 -15.74 -6.63
CA ALA A 95 -9.61 -16.49 -6.89
C ALA A 95 -9.12 -17.26 -5.65
N GLU A 96 -9.21 -16.68 -4.46
CA GLU A 96 -8.64 -17.29 -3.25
C GLU A 96 -9.67 -17.98 -2.35
N LYS A 97 -10.99 -17.81 -2.59
CA LYS A 97 -12.11 -18.34 -1.78
C LYS A 97 -11.89 -18.14 -0.27
N ARG A 98 -11.19 -17.09 0.12
CA ARG A 98 -10.79 -16.79 1.50
C ARG A 98 -11.36 -15.46 1.94
N SER A 99 -11.68 -15.39 3.23
CA SER A 99 -12.00 -14.12 3.88
C SER A 99 -10.79 -13.19 3.73
N PRO A 100 -10.96 -11.93 3.31
CA PRO A 100 -9.87 -10.98 3.32
C PRO A 100 -9.28 -10.89 4.73
N ALA A 101 -7.95 -10.88 4.85
CA ALA A 101 -7.24 -10.69 6.13
C ALA A 101 -7.64 -9.41 6.88
N LEU A 102 -8.38 -8.54 6.19
CA LEU A 102 -9.01 -7.32 6.68
C LEU A 102 -9.96 -7.54 7.88
N LYS A 103 -10.52 -8.74 8.09
CA LYS A 103 -11.48 -8.95 9.19
C LYS A 103 -10.81 -9.08 10.57
N ASP A 104 -9.65 -9.74 10.65
CA ASP A 104 -9.00 -10.05 11.94
C ASP A 104 -7.73 -9.21 12.17
N ASN A 105 -7.12 -8.67 11.11
CA ASN A 105 -5.86 -7.95 11.20
C ASN A 105 -5.73 -6.82 10.16
N PHE A 106 -6.76 -5.97 10.11
CA PHE A 106 -6.93 -4.89 9.13
C PHE A 106 -5.70 -4.01 8.95
N THR A 107 -5.16 -3.51 10.07
CA THR A 107 -4.01 -2.58 10.05
C THR A 107 -2.78 -3.23 9.45
N GLN A 108 -2.44 -4.45 9.89
CA GLN A 108 -1.29 -5.17 9.35
C GLN A 108 -1.50 -5.52 7.87
N ALA A 109 -2.72 -5.92 7.48
CA ALA A 109 -3.03 -6.23 6.09
C ALA A 109 -2.84 -5.00 5.19
N ILE A 110 -3.35 -3.84 5.57
CA ILE A 110 -3.21 -2.61 4.78
C ILE A 110 -1.76 -2.13 4.72
N LEU A 111 -1.02 -2.19 5.83
CA LEU A 111 0.36 -1.74 5.86
C LEU A 111 1.28 -2.70 5.11
N LEU A 112 1.17 -4.03 5.31
CA LEU A 112 2.11 -4.99 4.74
C LEU A 112 1.76 -5.44 3.31
N ALA A 113 0.48 -5.47 2.92
CA ALA A 113 0.11 -6.00 1.61
C ALA A 113 0.82 -5.30 0.43
N PRO A 114 0.96 -3.96 0.39
CA PRO A 114 1.66 -3.32 -0.72
C PRO A 114 3.15 -3.69 -0.78
N LEU A 115 3.81 -3.84 0.37
CA LEU A 115 5.20 -4.32 0.42
C LEU A 115 5.32 -5.78 -0.03
N PHE A 116 4.35 -6.62 0.33
CA PHE A 116 4.32 -8.02 -0.08
C PHE A 116 4.21 -8.17 -1.60
N VAL A 117 3.27 -7.45 -2.23
CA VAL A 117 3.14 -7.42 -3.71
C VAL A 117 4.43 -6.89 -4.36
N TRP A 118 5.03 -5.86 -3.79
CA TRP A 118 6.31 -5.34 -4.29
C TRP A 118 7.45 -6.37 -4.19
N LEU A 119 7.53 -7.10 -3.08
CA LEU A 119 8.50 -8.17 -2.90
C LEU A 119 8.27 -9.32 -3.89
N GLU A 120 7.03 -9.68 -4.20
CA GLU A 120 6.74 -10.69 -5.24
C GLU A 120 7.27 -10.28 -6.61
N VAL A 121 7.12 -9.00 -6.98
CA VAL A 121 7.70 -8.46 -8.22
C VAL A 121 9.22 -8.58 -8.19
N LEU A 122 9.87 -8.21 -7.08
CA LEU A 122 11.32 -8.36 -6.93
C LEU A 122 11.76 -9.84 -6.95
N PHE A 123 11.01 -10.73 -6.32
CA PHE A 123 11.27 -12.16 -6.32
C PHE A 123 11.17 -12.75 -7.73
N SER A 124 10.24 -12.26 -8.55
CA SER A 124 10.10 -12.71 -9.95
C SER A 124 11.33 -12.41 -10.82
N ILE A 125 12.13 -11.40 -10.44
CA ILE A 125 13.41 -11.06 -11.10
C ILE A 125 14.63 -11.61 -10.34
N GLY A 126 14.44 -12.52 -9.37
CA GLY A 126 15.51 -13.23 -8.68
C GLY A 126 16.05 -12.55 -7.42
N TYR A 127 15.40 -11.50 -6.91
CA TYR A 127 15.80 -10.85 -5.65
C TYR A 127 15.67 -11.82 -4.46
N ARG A 128 16.72 -11.90 -3.60
CA ARG A 128 16.73 -12.61 -2.30
C ARG A 128 15.92 -13.92 -2.27
N SER A 129 16.34 -14.92 -3.05
CA SER A 129 15.68 -16.24 -3.13
C SER A 129 15.53 -16.94 -1.77
N GLU A 130 16.43 -16.71 -0.82
CA GLU A 130 16.29 -17.23 0.55
C GLU A 130 15.12 -16.57 1.30
N LEU A 131 14.96 -15.26 1.17
CA LEU A 131 13.84 -14.53 1.76
C LEU A 131 12.52 -15.01 1.14
N GLN A 132 12.48 -15.19 -0.18
CA GLN A 132 11.33 -15.76 -0.88
C GLN A 132 10.94 -17.13 -0.31
N LYS A 133 11.91 -18.03 -0.08
CA LYS A 133 11.65 -19.36 0.53
C LYS A 133 11.10 -19.24 1.95
N ARG A 134 11.66 -18.34 2.77
CA ARG A 134 11.21 -18.12 4.15
C ARG A 134 9.78 -17.56 4.20
N VAL A 135 9.49 -16.56 3.37
CA VAL A 135 8.16 -15.95 3.24
C VAL A 135 7.15 -17.00 2.75
N GLY A 136 7.48 -17.75 1.69
CA GLY A 136 6.62 -18.82 1.17
C GLY A 136 6.33 -19.90 2.22
N SER A 137 7.35 -20.34 2.96
CA SER A 137 7.17 -21.32 4.05
C SER A 137 6.23 -20.79 5.15
N GLY A 138 6.32 -19.49 5.47
CA GLY A 138 5.41 -18.84 6.41
C GLY A 138 3.97 -18.79 5.92
N VAL A 139 3.77 -18.51 4.64
CA VAL A 139 2.44 -18.54 3.99
C VAL A 139 1.87 -19.96 4.03
N ASP A 140 2.64 -20.98 3.66
CA ASP A 140 2.18 -22.37 3.68
C ASP A 140 1.77 -22.83 5.10
N LEU A 141 2.54 -22.44 6.11
CA LEU A 141 2.22 -22.73 7.51
C LEU A 141 0.94 -22.04 7.96
N ALA A 142 0.74 -20.77 7.58
CA ALA A 142 -0.50 -20.03 7.86
C ALA A 142 -1.71 -20.69 7.19
N ILE A 143 -1.56 -21.15 5.95
CA ILE A 143 -2.59 -21.89 5.21
C ILE A 143 -2.94 -23.21 5.92
N ALA A 144 -1.94 -23.97 6.35
CA ALA A 144 -2.14 -25.23 7.05
C ALA A 144 -2.87 -25.03 8.39
N LYS A 145 -2.49 -23.99 9.15
CA LYS A 145 -3.15 -23.62 10.40
C LYS A 145 -4.62 -23.25 10.19
N PHE A 146 -4.92 -22.40 9.20
CA PHE A 146 -6.28 -22.01 8.85
C PHE A 146 -7.16 -23.20 8.45
N LYS A 147 -6.63 -24.12 7.62
CA LYS A 147 -7.35 -25.36 7.25
C LYS A 147 -7.68 -26.21 8.49
N LYS A 148 -6.74 -26.34 9.43
CA LYS A 148 -6.93 -27.08 10.68
C LYS A 148 -8.00 -26.45 11.57
N GLU A 149 -8.00 -25.13 11.73
CA GLU A 149 -9.02 -24.39 12.50
C GLU A 149 -10.42 -24.55 11.91
N LYS A 150 -10.56 -24.41 10.58
CA LYS A 150 -11.84 -24.64 9.89
C LYS A 150 -12.38 -26.06 10.08
N SER A 151 -11.49 -27.07 10.08
CA SER A 151 -11.88 -28.47 10.33
C SER A 151 -12.33 -28.75 11.76
N LYS A 152 -11.86 -27.98 12.75
CA LYS A 152 -12.27 -28.10 14.15
C LYS A 152 -13.61 -27.42 14.41
N GLY A 153 -13.85 -26.24 13.83
CA GLY A 153 -15.12 -25.51 13.97
C GLY A 153 -16.31 -26.19 13.28
N SER A 154 -16.06 -27.06 12.30
CA SER A 154 -17.12 -27.85 11.62
C SER A 154 -17.52 -29.14 12.36
N LYS A 155 -16.83 -29.51 13.45
CA LYS A 155 -17.09 -30.72 14.26
C LYS A 155 -17.70 -30.40 15.63
N SER A 156 -18.03 -29.14 15.88
CA SER A 156 -18.78 -28.63 17.04
C SER A 156 -20.17 -28.22 16.59
#